data_AF-A0A7N2KTZ7-F1
#
_entry.id   AF-A0A7N2KTZ7-F1
#
_cell.length_a   1.000
_cell.length_b   1.000
_cell.length_c   1.000
_cell.angle_alpha   90.00
_cell.angle_beta   90.00
_cell.angle_gamma   90.00
#
_symmetry.space_group_name_H-M   'P 1'
#
loop_
_entity.id
_entity.type
_entity.pdbx_description
1 polymer ?
#
loop_
_entity_poly.entity_id
_entity_poly.type
_entity_poly.pdbx_seq_one_letter_code
_entity_poly.pdbx_strand_id
1 'polypeptide(L)'
;MLSLLFFSTFLIQPSLSSVMDPITFSFPTFNPESCSNGELICMGSATAVDGYLSITPEPQHGNFTQLKTKVGRVLYSHPMLAWPANISTIFTVRISPFQNSTDSGDGMAFIIAPNHDPSPPDSHGFFLGILDRSTEDPFREI
;
A
#
# COMPACT_ATOMS: atom_id res chain seq x y z
N MET A 1 -12.47 -54.21 25.81
CA MET A 1 -11.70 -53.65 24.69
C MET A 1 -12.64 -52.92 23.73
N LEU A 2 -13.18 -51.76 24.13
CA LEU A 2 -14.07 -50.95 23.26
C LEU A 2 -13.81 -49.44 23.41
N SER A 3 -13.19 -49.00 24.52
CA SER A 3 -12.86 -47.59 24.76
C SER A 3 -11.60 -47.06 24.06
N LEU A 4 -10.76 -47.93 23.46
CA LEU A 4 -9.55 -47.51 22.74
C LEU A 4 -9.80 -47.08 21.28
N LEU A 5 -10.98 -47.41 20.72
CA LEU A 5 -11.32 -47.05 19.33
C LEU A 5 -11.77 -45.58 19.20
N PHE A 6 -12.31 -44.98 20.25
CA PHE A 6 -12.79 -43.59 20.22
C PHE A 6 -11.66 -42.54 20.29
N PHE A 7 -10.50 -42.87 20.86
CA PHE A 7 -9.34 -41.97 20.89
C PHE A 7 -8.56 -41.94 19.56
N SER A 8 -8.67 -42.99 18.75
CA SER A 8 -8.00 -43.07 17.44
C SER A 8 -8.68 -42.22 16.38
N THR A 9 -10.01 -42.07 16.45
CA THR A 9 -10.79 -41.29 15.47
C THR A 9 -10.62 -39.77 15.60
N PHE A 10 -9.99 -39.29 16.68
CA PHE A 10 -9.69 -37.86 16.85
C PHE A 10 -8.34 -37.43 16.23
N LEU A 11 -7.50 -38.39 15.81
CA LEU A 11 -6.18 -38.12 15.22
C LEU A 11 -6.20 -37.99 13.69
N ILE A 12 -7.36 -38.09 13.06
CA ILE A 12 -7.54 -37.85 11.63
C ILE A 12 -8.42 -36.60 11.48
N GLN A 13 -7.95 -35.46 11.97
CA GLN A 13 -8.34 -34.20 11.34
C GLN A 13 -7.55 -34.14 10.03
N PRO A 14 -8.18 -34.30 8.85
CA PRO A 14 -7.53 -33.84 7.64
C PRO A 14 -7.27 -32.35 7.87
N SER A 15 -6.00 -31.95 7.89
CA SER A 15 -5.64 -30.55 7.73
C SER A 15 -6.25 -30.13 6.40
N LEU A 16 -7.37 -29.41 6.45
CA LEU A 16 -7.96 -28.73 5.30
C LEU A 16 -7.04 -27.58 4.93
N SER A 17 -5.84 -27.90 4.44
CA SER A 17 -5.05 -26.99 3.65
C SER A 17 -5.71 -26.99 2.28
N SER A 18 -6.77 -26.21 2.08
CA SER A 18 -7.14 -25.84 0.72
C SER A 18 -5.93 -25.09 0.18
N VAL A 19 -5.17 -25.73 -0.70
CA VAL A 19 -4.14 -25.03 -1.46
C VAL A 19 -4.90 -24.08 -2.36
N MET A 20 -5.12 -22.85 -1.91
CA MET A 20 -5.65 -21.79 -2.76
C MET A 20 -4.59 -21.53 -3.81
N ASP A 21 -5.02 -21.44 -5.07
CA ASP A 21 -4.13 -21.05 -6.15
C ASP A 21 -3.50 -19.67 -5.83
N PRO A 22 -2.19 -19.49 -6.09
CA PRO A 22 -1.54 -18.22 -5.80
C PRO A 22 -2.14 -17.12 -6.68
N ILE A 23 -2.62 -16.06 -6.03
CA ILE A 23 -3.12 -14.88 -6.74
C ILE A 23 -1.91 -14.08 -7.24
N THR A 24 -1.83 -13.88 -8.56
CA THR A 24 -0.77 -13.09 -9.20
C THR A 24 -1.40 -12.06 -10.11
N PHE A 25 -0.95 -10.82 -9.99
CA PHE A 25 -1.32 -9.72 -10.87
C PHE A 25 -0.08 -8.85 -11.15
N SER A 26 -0.11 -8.10 -12.25
CA SER A 26 1.00 -7.26 -12.67
C SER A 26 0.48 -6.04 -13.42
N PHE A 27 1.13 -4.90 -13.19
CA PHE A 27 0.88 -3.64 -13.86
C PHE A 27 2.15 -3.22 -14.60
N PRO A 28 2.37 -3.69 -15.85
CA PRO A 28 3.56 -3.36 -16.62
C PRO A 28 3.56 -1.92 -17.16
N THR A 29 2.38 -1.30 -17.22
CA THR A 29 2.17 0.09 -17.64
C THR A 29 0.90 0.62 -16.98
N PHE A 30 0.73 1.94 -17.05
CA PHE A 30 -0.43 2.66 -16.53
C PHE A 30 -0.94 3.63 -17.60
N ASN A 31 -2.19 4.04 -17.45
CA ASN A 31 -2.87 5.03 -18.29
C ASN A 31 -3.87 5.82 -17.43
N PRO A 32 -4.43 6.94 -17.92
CA PRO A 32 -5.40 7.72 -17.16
C PRO A 32 -6.63 6.95 -16.66
N GLU A 33 -7.00 5.85 -17.33
CA GLU A 33 -8.13 5.01 -16.92
C GLU A 33 -7.80 4.04 -15.79
N SER A 34 -6.51 3.87 -15.45
CA SER A 34 -6.06 2.91 -14.43
C SER A 34 -6.65 3.20 -13.04
N CYS A 35 -6.93 4.48 -12.73
CA CYS A 35 -7.54 4.91 -11.46
C CYS A 35 -9.08 5.03 -11.51
N SER A 36 -9.69 5.13 -12.70
CA SER A 36 -11.13 5.39 -12.86
C SER A 36 -11.93 4.14 -13.24
N ASN A 37 -11.39 3.34 -14.15
CA ASN A 37 -12.01 2.12 -14.69
C ASN A 37 -11.11 0.89 -14.54
N GLY A 38 -9.94 1.04 -13.93
CA GLY A 38 -8.97 -0.03 -13.72
C GLY A 38 -9.11 -0.75 -12.38
N GLU A 39 -8.11 -1.54 -12.05
CA GLU A 39 -8.05 -2.31 -10.80
C GLU A 39 -7.33 -1.56 -9.66
N LEU A 40 -7.17 -0.24 -9.79
CA LEU A 40 -6.46 0.60 -8.82
C LEU A 40 -7.38 1.66 -8.22
N ILE A 41 -7.29 1.82 -6.91
CA ILE A 41 -7.96 2.88 -6.16
C ILE A 41 -6.91 3.93 -5.83
N CYS A 42 -6.97 5.06 -6.53
CA CYS A 42 -6.06 6.18 -6.35
C CYS A 42 -6.67 7.22 -5.42
N MET A 43 -5.92 7.62 -4.40
CA MET A 43 -6.37 8.52 -3.34
C MET A 43 -5.36 9.65 -3.10
N GLY A 44 -5.87 10.75 -2.56
CA GLY A 44 -5.07 11.94 -2.28
C GLY A 44 -4.56 12.57 -3.58
N SER A 45 -3.24 12.71 -3.68
CA SER A 45 -2.57 13.34 -4.83
C SER A 45 -2.16 12.34 -5.90
N ALA A 46 -2.46 11.05 -5.73
CA ALA A 46 -2.04 10.01 -6.65
C ALA A 46 -2.83 10.09 -7.97
N THR A 47 -2.12 10.06 -9.09
CA THR A 47 -2.71 10.09 -10.44
C THR A 47 -2.04 9.08 -11.34
N ALA A 48 -2.81 8.38 -12.16
CA ALA A 48 -2.29 7.57 -13.25
C ALA A 48 -2.13 8.43 -14.52
N VAL A 49 -0.99 8.27 -15.17
CA VAL A 49 -0.66 8.90 -16.44
C VAL A 49 -0.07 7.84 -17.38
N ASP A 50 0.08 8.16 -18.66
CA ASP A 50 0.62 7.20 -19.61
C ASP A 50 2.03 6.75 -19.21
N GLY A 51 2.15 5.45 -18.92
CA GLY A 51 3.39 4.76 -18.58
C GLY A 51 3.72 4.66 -17.10
N TYR A 52 3.14 5.47 -16.20
CA TYR A 52 3.49 5.44 -14.76
C TYR A 52 2.38 5.96 -13.83
N LEU A 53 2.50 5.61 -12.55
CA LEU A 53 1.74 6.25 -11.47
C LEU A 53 2.58 7.38 -10.87
N SER A 54 2.00 8.58 -10.82
CA SER A 54 2.53 9.68 -10.01
C SER A 54 1.87 9.60 -8.64
N ILE A 55 2.61 9.14 -7.63
CA ILE A 55 2.10 9.08 -6.24
C ILE A 55 2.02 10.48 -5.64
N THR A 56 3.07 11.27 -5.84
CA THR A 56 3.11 12.69 -5.53
C THR A 56 3.42 13.47 -6.81
N PRO A 57 2.71 14.58 -7.08
CA PRO A 57 2.83 15.30 -8.34
C PRO A 57 4.19 15.99 -8.49
N GLU A 58 4.61 16.14 -9.75
CA GLU A 58 5.77 16.94 -10.15
C GLU A 58 5.39 18.44 -10.17
N PRO A 59 6.33 19.38 -9.94
CA PRO A 59 6.06 20.80 -9.93
C PRO A 59 5.72 21.29 -11.33
N GLN A 60 4.60 22.00 -11.43
CA GLN A 60 4.33 22.80 -12.62
C GLN A 60 5.11 24.10 -12.54
N HIS A 61 5.93 24.38 -13.56
CA HIS A 61 6.67 25.63 -13.72
C HIS A 61 7.56 26.02 -12.52
N GLY A 62 8.10 25.03 -11.79
CA GLY A 62 9.04 25.27 -10.69
C GLY A 62 8.43 25.83 -9.39
N ASN A 63 7.10 25.79 -9.22
CA ASN A 63 6.49 26.16 -7.95
C ASN A 63 6.47 24.96 -6.97
N PHE A 64 7.49 24.85 -6.13
CA PHE A 64 7.66 23.74 -5.18
C PHE A 64 6.83 23.88 -3.90
N THR A 65 6.34 25.09 -3.58
CA THR A 65 5.65 25.34 -2.29
C THR A 65 4.35 24.57 -2.16
N GLN A 66 3.67 24.30 -3.27
CA GLN A 66 2.39 23.57 -3.29
C GLN A 66 2.56 22.05 -3.15
N LEU A 67 3.79 21.55 -3.13
CA LEU A 67 4.07 20.10 -3.15
C LEU A 67 4.50 19.52 -1.80
N LYS A 68 4.91 20.37 -0.85
CA LYS A 68 5.49 19.93 0.44
C LYS A 68 4.53 19.11 1.31
N THR A 69 3.22 19.20 1.07
CA THR A 69 2.18 18.53 1.86
C THR A 69 1.42 17.47 1.05
N LYS A 70 1.94 17.07 -0.11
CA LYS A 70 1.24 16.13 -1.00
C LYS A 70 1.45 14.71 -0.52
N VAL A 71 0.33 14.03 -0.30
CA VAL A 71 0.25 12.61 0.01
C VAL A 71 -0.60 11.95 -1.06
N GLY A 72 -0.12 10.83 -1.59
CA GLY A 72 -0.89 9.97 -2.48
C GLY A 72 -0.80 8.52 -2.04
N ARG A 73 -1.88 7.78 -2.27
CA ARG A 73 -1.97 6.35 -1.99
C ARG A 73 -2.64 5.66 -3.17
N VAL A 74 -2.13 4.49 -3.53
CA VAL A 74 -2.75 3.63 -4.54
C VAL A 74 -2.93 2.25 -3.92
N LEU A 75 -4.16 1.72 -3.96
CA LEU A 75 -4.48 0.37 -3.50
C LEU A 75 -4.94 -0.49 -4.67
N TYR A 76 -4.69 -1.79 -4.59
CA TYR A 76 -5.35 -2.76 -5.44
C TYR A 76 -6.83 -2.86 -5.05
N SER A 77 -7.74 -2.86 -6.01
CA SER A 77 -9.18 -2.75 -5.74
C SER A 77 -9.82 -4.03 -5.21
N HIS A 78 -9.19 -5.19 -5.43
CA HIS A 78 -9.72 -6.48 -5.00
C HIS A 78 -9.14 -6.88 -3.65
N PRO A 79 -9.97 -7.17 -2.63
CA PRO A 79 -9.52 -7.65 -1.34
C PRO A 79 -8.73 -8.96 -1.46
N MET A 80 -7.70 -9.12 -0.62
CA MET A 80 -6.85 -10.30 -0.60
C MET A 80 -6.72 -10.85 0.82
N LEU A 81 -6.60 -12.18 0.92
CA LEU A 81 -6.31 -12.83 2.19
C LEU A 81 -4.85 -12.57 2.57
N ALA A 82 -4.64 -11.79 3.63
CA ALA A 82 -3.29 -11.50 4.15
C ALA A 82 -2.75 -12.59 5.08
N TRP A 83 -3.60 -13.49 5.58
CA TRP A 83 -3.21 -14.60 6.45
C TRP A 83 -4.20 -15.78 6.39
N PRO A 84 -3.74 -17.04 6.32
CA PRO A 84 -2.34 -17.47 6.10
C PRO A 84 -1.91 -17.21 4.66
N ALA A 85 -0.81 -16.48 4.45
CA ALA A 85 -0.32 -16.14 3.12
C ALA A 85 1.20 -15.98 3.07
N ASN A 86 1.80 -16.25 1.90
CA ASN A 86 3.14 -15.80 1.55
C ASN A 86 3.00 -14.74 0.45
N ILE A 87 3.50 -13.53 0.70
CA ILE A 87 3.32 -12.38 -0.17
C ILE A 87 4.69 -11.95 -0.71
N SER A 88 4.80 -11.91 -2.04
CA SER A 88 5.98 -11.42 -2.75
C SER A 88 5.57 -10.29 -3.68
N THR A 89 6.25 -9.15 -3.57
CA THR A 89 5.96 -7.96 -4.37
C THR A 89 7.23 -7.43 -5.01
N ILE A 90 7.12 -7.01 -6.26
CA ILE A 90 8.21 -6.37 -7.00
C ILE A 90 7.64 -5.09 -7.59
N PHE A 91 8.32 -3.97 -7.36
CA PHE A 91 7.95 -2.68 -7.92
C PHE A 91 9.20 -1.95 -8.42
N THR A 92 9.02 -1.16 -9.47
CA THR A 92 10.04 -0.25 -9.99
C THR A 92 9.62 1.17 -9.65
N VAL A 93 10.50 1.92 -9.01
CA VAL A 93 10.21 3.28 -8.53
C VAL A 93 11.29 4.24 -8.99
N ARG A 94 10.86 5.44 -9.38
CA ARG A 94 11.75 6.57 -9.63
C ARG A 94 11.45 7.67 -8.61
N ILE A 95 12.41 7.91 -7.72
CA ILE A 95 12.40 9.08 -6.82
C ILE A 95 13.49 10.02 -7.33
N SER A 96 13.10 11.24 -7.69
CA SER A 96 14.05 12.27 -8.10
C SER A 96 13.78 13.56 -7.34
N PRO A 97 14.82 14.25 -6.85
CA PRO A 97 14.64 15.60 -6.35
C PRO A 97 14.17 16.51 -7.47
N PHE A 98 13.43 17.55 -7.11
CA PHE A 98 13.04 18.56 -8.09
C PHE A 98 14.25 19.33 -8.61
N GLN A 99 14.15 19.84 -9.84
CA GLN A 99 15.22 20.66 -10.42
C GLN A 99 15.51 21.87 -9.54
N ASN A 100 16.80 22.09 -9.22
CA ASN A 100 17.28 23.17 -8.35
C ASN A 100 16.80 23.11 -6.89
N SER A 101 16.28 21.96 -6.44
CA SER A 101 15.98 21.71 -5.03
C SER A 101 17.17 21.06 -4.33
N THR A 102 17.51 21.55 -3.14
CA THR A 102 18.36 20.84 -2.17
C THR A 102 17.54 19.97 -1.22
N ASP A 103 16.22 20.17 -1.18
CA ASP A 103 15.30 19.37 -0.37
C ASP A 103 15.05 18.03 -1.06
N SER A 104 15.09 16.96 -0.27
CA SER A 104 14.68 15.61 -0.68
C SER A 104 13.84 14.99 0.42
N GLY A 105 12.80 14.27 0.05
CA GLY A 105 11.90 13.62 0.99
C GLY A 105 10.51 13.43 0.39
N ASP A 106 9.59 12.78 1.10
CA ASP A 106 9.83 12.10 2.39
C ASP A 106 10.10 10.60 2.21
N GLY A 107 9.54 9.99 1.16
CA GLY A 107 9.78 8.58 0.82
C GLY A 107 8.55 7.91 0.23
N MET A 108 8.60 6.58 0.19
CA MET A 108 7.50 5.72 -0.26
C MET A 108 7.46 4.47 0.60
N ALA A 109 6.26 3.93 0.82
CA ALA A 109 6.06 2.65 1.48
C ALA A 109 5.14 1.74 0.64
N PHE A 110 5.40 0.44 0.71
CA PHE A 110 4.42 -0.57 0.36
C PHE A 110 3.59 -0.91 1.60
N ILE A 111 2.26 -0.92 1.48
CA ILE A 111 1.34 -1.18 2.59
C ILE A 111 0.39 -2.31 2.26
N ILE A 112 0.01 -3.06 3.30
CA ILE A 112 -1.14 -3.96 3.29
C ILE A 112 -2.18 -3.32 4.21
N ALA A 113 -3.35 -2.97 3.68
CA ALA A 113 -4.39 -2.25 4.40
C ALA A 113 -5.63 -3.15 4.59
N PRO A 114 -6.34 -3.04 5.73
CA PRO A 114 -7.54 -3.83 5.99
C PRO A 114 -8.77 -3.32 5.21
N ASN A 115 -8.71 -2.10 4.69
CA ASN A 115 -9.79 -1.43 3.96
C ASN A 115 -9.22 -0.38 2.98
N HIS A 116 -10.12 0.33 2.31
CA HIS A 116 -9.79 1.36 1.33
C HIS A 116 -9.91 2.78 1.91
N ASP A 117 -9.77 2.93 3.23
CA ASP A 117 -9.86 4.24 3.86
C ASP A 117 -8.73 5.16 3.37
N PRO A 118 -9.02 6.46 3.21
CA PRO A 118 -8.01 7.42 2.81
C PRO A 118 -6.89 7.53 3.87
N SER A 119 -5.78 8.14 3.47
CA SER A 119 -4.72 8.48 4.41
C SER A 119 -5.26 9.37 5.55
N PRO A 120 -4.75 9.23 6.78
CA PRO A 120 -5.10 10.10 7.89
C PRO A 120 -4.93 11.60 7.55
N PRO A 121 -5.67 12.51 8.19
CA PRO A 121 -5.47 13.94 7.99
C PRO A 121 -4.05 14.36 8.41
N ASP A 122 -3.49 15.34 7.71
CA ASP A 122 -2.14 15.88 7.98
C ASP A 122 -1.00 14.85 8.01
N SER A 123 -1.17 13.73 7.31
CA SER A 123 -0.22 12.62 7.21
C SER A 123 0.95 12.82 6.23
N HIS A 124 1.29 14.07 5.92
CA HIS A 124 2.40 14.39 5.03
C HIS A 124 3.75 14.30 5.77
N GLY A 125 4.86 14.47 5.06
CA GLY A 125 6.16 14.42 5.73
C GLY A 125 6.56 12.99 6.10
N PHE A 126 7.20 12.89 7.27
CA PHE A 126 7.65 11.64 7.87
C PHE A 126 6.52 10.65 8.21
N PHE A 127 5.25 11.07 8.16
CA PHE A 127 4.10 10.18 8.34
C PHE A 127 3.76 9.34 7.10
N LEU A 128 4.32 9.66 5.93
CA LEU A 128 4.23 8.91 4.66
C LEU A 128 2.79 8.57 4.19
N GLY A 129 1.78 9.29 4.66
CA GLY A 129 0.39 8.96 4.37
C GLY A 129 -0.13 7.71 5.08
N ILE A 130 0.57 7.20 6.09
CA ILE A 130 0.23 5.98 6.86
C ILE A 130 -0.24 6.34 8.26
N LEU A 131 0.44 7.30 8.88
CA LEU A 131 0.25 7.72 10.26
C LEU A 131 -0.23 9.17 10.32
N ASP A 132 -0.56 9.65 11.52
CA ASP A 132 -0.78 11.07 11.79
C ASP A 132 -0.22 11.44 13.16
N ARG A 133 -0.42 12.70 13.56
CA ARG A 133 0.04 13.23 14.84
C ARG A 133 -0.50 12.49 16.06
N SER A 134 -1.64 11.81 15.96
CA SER A 134 -2.18 11.02 17.09
C SER A 134 -1.32 9.80 17.40
N THR A 135 -0.42 9.42 16.49
CA THR A 135 0.53 8.32 16.65
C THR A 135 1.90 8.76 17.16
N GLU A 136 2.14 10.08 17.29
CA GLU A 136 3.34 10.59 17.94
C GLU A 136 3.28 10.27 19.43
N ASP A 137 4.39 9.73 19.96
CA ASP A 137 4.52 9.50 21.39
C ASP A 137 4.46 10.86 22.13
N PRO A 138 3.48 11.08 23.03
CA PRO A 138 3.36 12.34 23.77
C PRO A 138 4.56 12.64 24.68
N PHE A 139 5.47 11.68 24.89
CA PHE A 139 6.68 11.85 25.73
C PHE A 139 7.93 12.28 24.96
N ARG A 140 7.83 12.62 23.67
CA ARG A 140 8.99 13.06 22.85
C ARG A 140 9.39 14.54 23.02
N GLU A 141 8.72 15.28 23.91
CA GLU A 141 9.05 16.67 24.28
C GLU A 141 9.61 16.83 25.72
N ILE A 142 10.54 15.97 26.15
CA ILE A 142 11.31 16.18 27.40
C ILE A 142 12.81 16.21 27.10
#